data_AF-A0A969P4T4-F1
#
_entry.id   AF-A0A969P4T4-F1
#
_cell.length_a   1.000
_cell.length_b   1.000
_cell.length_c   1.000
_cell.angle_alpha   90.00
_cell.angle_beta   90.00
_cell.angle_gamma   90.00
#
_symmetry.space_group_name_H-M   'P 1'
#
loop_
_entity.id
_entity.type
_entity.pdbx_description
1 polymer ?
#
loop_
_entity_poly.entity_id
_entity_poly.type
_entity_poly.pdbx_seq_one_letter_code
_entity_poly.pdbx_strand_id
1 'polypeptide(L)'
;MSISVRKTLLFSSVLLLTGWILDLPAIATENPTGSSSTNANSEPIMLTKSIIDDDIEPMNQVTSVSQLSDVRPTDWAFQALQSLVERYGCIVGYPDRTFRGSRALSRYEFAAGLNACLDKIQELLAAGTADLVKKEDLVTLQQLQEQFAAELAILRGRIDTLDIRTATLERQQFSTTTKLIGEAIFGVVSILDGDRADGTEADRIPTFSYRVRLNLETSFSGRDLLTTRLQVNNVVPLGTSSARGEGLGQTLTNEGRIEFDGDSGSALGIGLLRYRFPIGSRTNVYLAAAGNGFVDLDASAQLNPYFDGGAVSLFGLRNPIYNYSGGTGFGLRHFFTDQVELNLGYLAPNANNPLVKNGLFDGQYGALAQVIFHASPSTRFGLTYINAYSPSSNTLKFDDPFTLGATGSNLANSNFGRSVSINAFGVSGIISLNSKISLVGWAGYAQHRYMGRGN
;
A
#
# COMPACT_ATOMS: atom_id res chain seq x y z
N MET A 1 -4.77 -4.16 -15.72
CA MET A 1 -3.64 -3.22 -15.93
C MET A 1 -4.24 -1.82 -16.11
N SER A 2 -4.29 -1.01 -15.06
CA SER A 2 -4.75 0.38 -15.16
C SER A 2 -3.50 1.24 -15.36
N ILE A 3 -3.34 1.78 -16.58
CA ILE A 3 -2.28 2.75 -16.87
C ILE A 3 -2.80 4.09 -16.33
N SER A 4 -2.32 4.50 -15.16
CA SER A 4 -2.55 5.85 -14.65
C SER A 4 -1.61 6.79 -15.39
N VAL A 5 -2.08 7.37 -16.49
CA VAL A 5 -1.39 8.51 -17.13
C VAL A 5 -1.73 9.75 -16.32
N ARG A 6 -0.82 10.15 -15.41
CA ARG A 6 -0.91 11.47 -14.76
C ARG A 6 -0.55 12.53 -15.79
N LYS A 7 -1.57 13.16 -16.38
CA LYS A 7 -1.41 14.35 -17.23
C LYS A 7 -1.19 15.57 -16.33
N THR A 8 0.06 15.99 -16.16
CA THR A 8 0.38 17.29 -15.58
C THR A 8 0.96 18.17 -16.69
N LEU A 9 0.14 19.08 -17.21
CA LEU A 9 0.58 20.17 -18.08
C LEU A 9 1.15 21.28 -17.18
N LEU A 10 2.46 21.53 -17.26
CA LEU A 10 3.09 22.68 -16.63
C LEU A 10 3.42 23.71 -17.70
N PHE A 11 2.81 24.89 -17.58
CA PHE A 11 3.23 26.08 -18.31
C PHE A 11 4.41 26.69 -17.57
N SER A 12 5.60 26.62 -18.18
CA SER A 12 6.67 27.58 -17.95
C SER A 12 6.67 28.53 -19.14
N SER A 13 6.75 29.83 -18.89
CA SER A 13 6.90 30.84 -19.93
C SER A 13 8.25 30.68 -20.62
N VAL A 14 8.33 29.79 -21.62
CA VAL A 14 9.02 29.92 -22.92
C VAL A 14 8.61 28.69 -23.77
N LEU A 15 7.79 28.99 -24.77
CA LEU A 15 7.45 28.25 -26.01
C LEU A 15 6.75 26.88 -25.99
N LEU A 16 5.52 26.96 -26.51
CA LEU A 16 4.73 25.97 -27.25
C LEU A 16 5.57 25.02 -28.11
N LEU A 17 5.45 23.71 -27.85
CA LEU A 17 5.60 22.66 -28.86
C LEU A 17 4.44 21.68 -28.70
N THR A 18 3.58 21.67 -29.71
CA THR A 18 2.44 20.77 -29.87
C THR A 18 2.95 19.34 -30.09
N GLY A 19 2.75 18.48 -29.09
CA GLY A 19 2.95 17.03 -29.24
C GLY A 19 1.76 16.39 -29.95
N TRP A 20 2.00 15.85 -31.14
CA TRP A 20 1.06 14.98 -31.84
C TRP A 20 1.00 13.64 -31.10
N ILE A 21 -0.18 13.26 -30.61
CA ILE A 21 -0.47 11.91 -30.13
C ILE A 21 -1.09 11.15 -31.29
N LEU A 22 -0.41 10.10 -31.76
CA LEU A 22 -1.00 9.10 -32.66
C LEU A 22 -1.85 8.16 -31.80
N ASP A 23 -3.17 8.38 -31.82
CA ASP A 23 -4.15 7.44 -31.27
C ASP A 23 -4.37 6.29 -32.27
N LEU A 24 -4.08 5.06 -31.86
CA LEU A 24 -4.59 3.84 -32.49
C LEU A 24 -5.77 3.33 -31.66
N PRO A 25 -6.95 3.09 -32.25
CA PRO A 25 -8.15 2.75 -31.50
C PRO A 25 -8.16 1.27 -31.11
N ALA A 26 -8.41 0.98 -29.83
CA ALA A 26 -8.86 -0.32 -29.38
C ALA A 26 -10.35 -0.22 -29.01
N ILE A 27 -11.17 -0.91 -29.81
CA ILE A 27 -12.61 -1.11 -29.63
C ILE A 27 -12.83 -2.18 -28.56
N ALA A 28 -13.63 -1.88 -27.54
CA ALA A 28 -14.75 -2.72 -27.08
C ALA A 28 -15.52 -2.05 -25.92
N THR A 29 -16.80 -1.80 -26.16
CA THR A 29 -17.92 -1.56 -25.23
C THR A 29 -18.15 -2.81 -24.35
N GLU A 30 -18.58 -2.76 -23.08
CA GLU A 30 -19.91 -2.35 -22.60
C GLU A 30 -19.91 -2.05 -21.08
N ASN A 31 -20.86 -1.19 -20.69
CA ASN A 31 -21.34 -0.90 -19.33
C ASN A 31 -22.14 -2.10 -18.77
N PRO A 32 -22.26 -2.29 -17.43
CA PRO A 32 -23.43 -1.72 -16.77
C PRO A 32 -23.23 -1.23 -15.33
N THR A 33 -24.10 -0.29 -14.99
CA THR A 33 -24.49 0.24 -13.68
C THR A 33 -24.94 -0.82 -12.68
N GLY A 34 -24.67 -0.60 -11.38
CA GLY A 34 -25.37 -1.30 -10.30
C GLY A 34 -24.63 -1.26 -8.95
N SER A 35 -24.92 -0.23 -8.15
CA SER A 35 -24.50 -0.10 -6.75
C SER A 35 -25.21 -1.12 -5.84
N SER A 36 -24.47 -1.78 -4.94
CA SER A 36 -24.98 -2.07 -3.60
C SER A 36 -23.84 -2.35 -2.63
N SER A 37 -23.80 -1.54 -1.58
CA SER A 37 -22.96 -1.65 -0.39
C SER A 37 -23.46 -2.77 0.51
N THR A 38 -22.58 -3.66 0.95
CA THR A 38 -22.81 -4.47 2.16
C THR A 38 -21.57 -4.39 3.06
N ASN A 39 -21.79 -3.82 4.24
CA ASN A 39 -20.82 -3.72 5.32
C ASN A 39 -20.60 -5.11 5.91
N ALA A 40 -19.34 -5.55 5.93
CA ALA A 40 -18.90 -6.72 6.68
C ALA A 40 -18.42 -6.27 8.07
N ASN A 41 -19.19 -6.59 9.11
CA ASN A 41 -18.70 -6.60 10.48
C ASN A 41 -18.45 -8.06 10.88
N SER A 42 -17.17 -8.41 11.02
CA SER A 42 -16.69 -9.67 11.57
C SER A 42 -16.20 -9.44 13.00
N GLU A 43 -16.81 -10.14 13.96
CA GLU A 43 -16.21 -10.40 15.27
C GLU A 43 -16.13 -11.91 15.53
N PRO A 44 -15.11 -12.39 16.26
CA PRO A 44 -14.73 -13.81 16.32
C PRO A 44 -15.51 -14.58 17.37
N ILE A 45 -15.88 -15.84 17.08
CA ILE A 45 -16.44 -16.76 18.08
C ILE A 45 -15.29 -17.42 18.85
N MET A 46 -15.24 -17.13 20.15
CA MET A 46 -14.43 -17.83 21.16
C MET A 46 -15.00 -19.25 21.38
N LEU A 47 -14.17 -20.27 21.19
CA LEU A 47 -14.46 -21.63 21.66
C LEU A 47 -14.26 -21.69 23.18
N THR A 48 -15.33 -21.90 23.94
CA THR A 48 -15.25 -22.45 25.30
C THR A 48 -16.04 -23.75 25.37
N LYS A 49 -15.32 -24.78 25.78
CA LYS A 49 -15.76 -26.16 26.03
C LYS A 49 -15.99 -26.28 27.53
N SER A 50 -17.22 -26.56 27.95
CA SER A 50 -17.48 -27.17 29.26
C SER A 50 -18.74 -28.03 29.20
N ILE A 51 -18.55 -29.22 29.77
CA ILE A 51 -19.37 -30.43 29.75
C ILE A 51 -20.42 -30.35 30.87
N ILE A 52 -21.65 -30.77 30.54
CA ILE A 52 -22.68 -31.44 31.36
C ILE A 52 -23.06 -30.77 32.69
N ASP A 53 -24.30 -30.28 32.75
CA ASP A 53 -25.13 -30.43 33.93
C ASP A 53 -26.51 -30.96 33.49
N ASP A 54 -26.99 -31.94 34.25
CA ASP A 54 -28.23 -32.69 34.06
C ASP A 54 -29.42 -31.79 34.42
N ASP A 55 -30.23 -31.42 33.43
CA ASP A 55 -31.63 -31.06 33.65
C ASP A 55 -32.47 -31.69 32.54
N ILE A 56 -33.19 -32.76 32.92
CA ILE A 56 -34.19 -33.42 32.08
C ILE A 56 -35.41 -32.48 32.01
N GLU A 57 -35.39 -31.56 31.07
CA GLU A 57 -36.59 -30.86 30.60
C GLU A 57 -37.41 -31.83 29.72
N PRO A 58 -38.75 -31.90 29.92
CA PRO A 58 -39.60 -32.80 29.14
C PRO A 58 -39.53 -32.44 27.65
N MET A 59 -39.42 -33.47 26.81
CA MET A 59 -39.41 -33.43 25.33
C MET A 59 -40.03 -32.16 24.75
N ASN A 60 -39.15 -31.30 24.22
CA ASN A 60 -39.46 -30.03 23.58
C ASN A 60 -40.56 -30.25 22.53
N GLN A 61 -41.74 -29.66 22.77
CA GLN A 61 -42.84 -29.69 21.82
C GLN A 61 -42.39 -29.06 20.50
N VAL A 62 -42.65 -29.76 19.40
CA VAL A 62 -42.46 -29.23 18.05
C VAL A 62 -43.30 -27.95 17.92
N THR A 63 -42.63 -26.81 17.79
CA THR A 63 -43.26 -25.53 17.48
C THR A 63 -43.97 -25.67 16.14
N SER A 64 -45.31 -25.64 16.14
CA SER A 64 -46.09 -25.63 14.88
C SER A 64 -45.62 -24.46 14.02
N VAL A 65 -45.64 -24.61 12.69
CA VAL A 65 -45.25 -23.55 11.75
C VAL A 65 -46.08 -22.28 11.96
N SER A 66 -47.30 -22.42 12.48
CA SER A 66 -48.17 -21.32 12.92
C SER A 66 -47.60 -20.46 14.07
N GLN A 67 -46.58 -20.94 14.77
CA GLN A 67 -45.93 -20.30 15.91
C GLN A 67 -44.60 -19.61 15.52
N LEU A 68 -44.17 -19.73 14.26
CA LEU A 68 -42.98 -19.04 13.75
C LEU A 68 -43.34 -17.59 13.40
N SER A 69 -42.60 -16.66 13.98
CA SER A 69 -42.89 -15.22 13.85
C SER A 69 -42.56 -14.63 12.48
N ASP A 70 -41.73 -15.33 11.69
CA ASP A 70 -41.18 -14.86 10.42
C ASP A 70 -41.69 -15.62 9.19
N VAL A 71 -42.68 -16.52 9.36
CA VAL A 71 -43.32 -17.26 8.26
C VAL A 71 -44.82 -17.00 8.30
N ARG A 72 -45.36 -16.36 7.27
CA ARG A 72 -46.79 -16.02 7.17
C ARG A 72 -47.56 -17.11 6.41
N PRO A 73 -48.86 -17.34 6.70
CA PRO A 73 -49.70 -18.29 5.95
C PRO A 73 -49.77 -18.04 4.44
N THR A 74 -49.45 -16.83 3.98
CA THR A 74 -49.41 -16.44 2.57
C THR A 74 -48.07 -16.71 1.88
N ASP A 75 -47.03 -17.07 2.62
CA ASP A 75 -45.70 -17.29 2.08
C ASP A 75 -45.62 -18.63 1.35
N TRP A 76 -44.95 -18.66 0.19
CA TRP A 76 -44.79 -19.88 -0.62
C TRP A 76 -44.16 -21.04 0.18
N ALA A 77 -43.29 -20.72 1.15
CA ALA A 77 -42.61 -21.68 2.00
C ALA A 77 -43.48 -22.22 3.14
N PHE A 78 -44.61 -21.58 3.47
CA PHE A 78 -45.47 -21.96 4.60
C PHE A 78 -46.01 -23.38 4.43
N GLN A 79 -46.53 -23.73 3.25
CA GLN A 79 -47.04 -25.08 2.98
C GLN A 79 -45.94 -26.14 3.00
N ALA A 80 -44.75 -25.82 2.49
CA ALA A 80 -43.61 -26.73 2.49
C ALA A 80 -43.08 -26.98 3.91
N LEU A 81 -42.96 -25.93 4.71
CA LEU A 81 -42.56 -26.01 6.12
C LEU A 81 -43.62 -26.70 6.96
N GLN A 82 -44.90 -26.41 6.73
CA GLN A 82 -46.01 -27.06 7.42
C GLN A 82 -45.99 -28.58 7.21
N SER A 83 -45.81 -29.01 5.96
CA SER A 83 -45.64 -30.43 5.63
C SER A 83 -44.42 -31.03 6.34
N LEU A 84 -43.27 -30.35 6.36
CA LEU A 84 -42.06 -30.89 6.99
C LEU A 84 -42.16 -30.99 8.52
N VAL A 85 -42.71 -29.97 9.16
CA VAL A 85 -42.78 -29.85 10.62
C VAL A 85 -43.92 -30.69 11.18
N GLU A 86 -45.10 -30.66 10.56
CA GLU A 86 -46.27 -31.39 11.08
C GLU A 86 -46.25 -32.88 10.70
N ARG A 87 -45.66 -33.25 9.54
CA ARG A 87 -45.62 -34.66 9.09
C ARG A 87 -44.34 -35.40 9.49
N TYR A 88 -43.19 -34.73 9.49
CA TYR A 88 -41.90 -35.37 9.76
C TYR A 88 -41.24 -34.88 11.05
N GLY A 89 -41.78 -33.85 11.71
CA GLY A 89 -41.36 -33.41 13.04
C GLY A 89 -39.91 -32.92 13.13
N CYS A 90 -39.25 -32.63 12.01
CA CYS A 90 -37.79 -32.56 11.98
C CYS A 90 -37.16 -31.18 11.89
N ILE A 91 -37.96 -30.15 11.60
CA ILE A 91 -37.51 -28.76 11.69
C ILE A 91 -38.10 -28.19 12.97
N VAL A 92 -37.27 -28.12 14.00
CA VAL A 92 -37.53 -27.26 15.15
C VAL A 92 -36.99 -25.89 14.74
N GLY A 93 -37.85 -24.88 14.68
CA GLY A 93 -37.37 -23.51 14.44
C GLY A 93 -36.25 -23.12 15.42
N TYR A 94 -35.59 -22.00 15.18
CA TYR A 94 -34.62 -21.49 16.15
C TYR A 94 -35.30 -21.27 17.52
N PRO A 95 -34.57 -21.33 18.65
CA PRO A 95 -35.15 -21.16 19.99
C PRO A 95 -35.94 -19.85 20.17
N ASP A 96 -35.67 -18.85 19.34
CA ASP A 96 -36.37 -17.57 19.28
C ASP A 96 -37.68 -17.59 18.46
N ARG A 97 -38.16 -18.78 18.05
CA ARG A 97 -39.36 -18.99 17.23
C ARG A 97 -39.29 -18.30 15.85
N THR A 98 -38.11 -18.35 15.25
CA THR A 98 -37.89 -17.92 13.85
C THR A 98 -37.40 -19.07 12.98
N PHE A 99 -37.57 -18.98 11.66
CA PHE A 99 -36.99 -19.88 10.66
C PHE A 99 -35.76 -19.26 9.97
N ARG A 100 -35.64 -17.93 9.98
CA ARG A 100 -34.57 -17.12 9.38
C ARG A 100 -34.38 -17.39 7.89
N GLY A 101 -35.46 -17.54 7.13
CA GLY A 101 -35.42 -17.85 5.69
C GLY A 101 -34.80 -16.76 4.80
N SER A 102 -34.60 -15.55 5.32
CA SER A 102 -34.01 -14.41 4.60
C SER A 102 -32.48 -14.34 4.64
N ARG A 103 -31.81 -15.21 5.39
CA ARG A 103 -30.34 -15.28 5.46
C ARG A 103 -29.79 -16.56 4.81
N ALA A 104 -28.59 -16.46 4.24
CA ALA A 104 -27.87 -17.64 3.80
C ALA A 104 -27.48 -18.52 5.01
N LEU A 105 -27.70 -19.83 4.88
CA LEU A 105 -27.39 -20.83 5.89
C LEU A 105 -25.90 -21.22 5.81
N SER A 106 -25.23 -21.38 6.95
CA SER A 106 -23.87 -21.94 6.96
C SER A 106 -23.86 -23.45 6.72
N ARG A 107 -22.75 -23.99 6.22
CA ARG A 107 -22.59 -25.44 6.01
C ARG A 107 -22.85 -26.26 7.28
N TYR A 108 -22.48 -25.73 8.44
CA TYR A 108 -22.66 -26.39 9.74
C TYR A 108 -24.12 -26.38 10.20
N GLU A 109 -24.84 -25.28 9.99
CA GLU A 109 -26.27 -25.18 10.32
C GLU A 109 -27.11 -26.12 9.42
N PHE A 110 -26.73 -26.26 8.15
CA PHE A 110 -27.33 -27.25 7.25
C PHE A 110 -27.12 -28.68 7.72
N ALA A 111 -25.87 -29.03 8.07
CA ALA A 111 -25.54 -30.38 8.53
C ALA A 111 -26.26 -30.73 9.84
N ALA A 112 -26.37 -29.79 10.78
CA ALA A 112 -27.08 -30.01 12.05
C ALA A 112 -28.58 -30.22 11.83
N GLY A 113 -29.24 -29.41 11.00
CA GLY A 113 -30.65 -29.57 10.67
C GLY A 113 -30.94 -30.87 9.90
N LEU A 114 -30.05 -31.25 8.97
CA LEU A 114 -30.16 -32.50 8.24
C LEU A 114 -29.99 -33.72 9.16
N ASN A 115 -29.02 -33.68 10.08
CA ASN A 115 -28.79 -34.77 11.02
C ASN A 115 -29.99 -34.97 11.96
N ALA A 116 -30.52 -33.88 12.53
CA ALA A 116 -31.73 -33.93 13.35
C ALA A 116 -32.94 -34.51 12.58
N CYS A 117 -33.08 -34.20 11.29
CA CYS A 117 -34.13 -34.78 10.46
C CYS A 117 -33.90 -36.25 10.12
N LEU A 118 -32.65 -36.67 9.88
CA LEU A 118 -32.31 -38.06 9.69
C LEU A 118 -32.53 -38.90 10.96
N ASP A 119 -32.29 -38.34 12.14
CA ASP A 119 -32.55 -39.00 13.43
C ASP A 119 -34.07 -39.19 13.64
N LYS A 120 -34.88 -38.16 13.33
CA LYS A 120 -36.34 -38.26 13.45
C LYS A 120 -36.97 -39.19 12.41
N ILE A 121 -36.42 -39.22 11.20
CA ILE A 121 -36.83 -40.17 10.16
C ILE A 121 -36.46 -41.59 10.56
N GLN A 122 -35.30 -41.83 11.17
CA GLN A 122 -34.93 -43.14 11.71
C GLN A 122 -35.88 -43.58 12.84
N GLU A 123 -36.30 -42.65 13.71
CA GLU A 123 -37.29 -42.89 14.75
C GLU A 123 -38.69 -43.21 14.18
N LEU A 124 -39.14 -42.45 13.17
CA LEU A 124 -40.40 -42.70 12.47
C LEU A 124 -40.37 -43.97 11.62
N LEU A 125 -39.23 -44.35 11.06
CA LEU A 125 -39.05 -45.64 10.37
C LEU A 125 -39.06 -46.81 11.37
N ALA A 126 -38.49 -46.62 12.56
CA ALA A 126 -38.57 -47.60 13.64
C ALA A 126 -39.99 -47.74 14.20
N ALA A 127 -40.77 -46.65 14.24
CA ALA A 127 -42.16 -46.63 14.74
C ALA A 127 -43.23 -46.94 13.66
N GLY A 128 -42.90 -46.77 12.38
CA GLY A 128 -43.83 -46.76 11.24
C GLY A 128 -43.63 -47.86 10.21
N THR A 129 -42.91 -48.93 10.53
CA THR A 129 -42.70 -50.09 9.63
C THR A 129 -43.94 -50.95 9.38
N ALA A 130 -45.12 -50.55 9.83
CA ALA A 130 -46.35 -51.32 9.65
C ALA A 130 -47.27 -50.81 8.51
N ASP A 131 -47.26 -49.52 8.14
CA ASP A 131 -48.17 -49.02 7.11
C ASP A 131 -47.68 -47.69 6.51
N LEU A 132 -47.79 -47.55 5.19
CA LEU A 132 -47.56 -46.35 4.36
C LEU A 132 -46.21 -46.21 3.64
N VAL A 133 -45.91 -47.14 2.73
CA VAL A 133 -45.37 -46.77 1.41
C VAL A 133 -46.50 -46.97 0.40
N LYS A 134 -47.30 -45.92 0.15
CA LYS A 134 -48.32 -45.96 -0.90
C LYS A 134 -47.64 -45.77 -2.26
N LYS A 135 -48.02 -46.57 -3.26
CA LYS A 135 -47.52 -46.48 -4.64
C LYS A 135 -47.63 -45.06 -5.24
N GLU A 136 -48.61 -44.28 -4.77
CA GLU A 136 -48.85 -42.90 -5.16
C GLU A 136 -47.68 -41.97 -4.76
N ASP A 137 -47.10 -42.12 -3.56
CA ASP A 137 -45.97 -41.29 -3.09
C ASP A 137 -44.70 -41.56 -3.92
N LEU A 138 -44.48 -42.80 -4.38
CA LEU A 138 -43.37 -43.16 -5.26
C LEU A 138 -43.51 -42.53 -6.66
N VAL A 139 -44.73 -42.46 -7.20
CA VAL A 139 -45.01 -41.79 -8.48
C VAL A 139 -44.79 -40.29 -8.37
N THR A 140 -45.21 -39.68 -7.26
CA THR A 140 -45.02 -38.24 -7.03
C THR A 140 -43.53 -37.88 -6.86
N LEU A 141 -42.76 -38.72 -6.17
CA LEU A 141 -41.30 -38.57 -6.09
C LEU A 141 -40.61 -38.77 -7.44
N GLN A 142 -41.07 -39.72 -8.27
CA GLN A 142 -40.59 -39.87 -9.65
C GLN A 142 -40.87 -38.62 -10.49
N GLN A 143 -42.07 -38.05 -10.39
CA GLN A 143 -42.45 -36.82 -11.10
C GLN A 143 -41.64 -35.61 -10.64
N LEU A 144 -41.41 -35.45 -9.33
CA LEU A 144 -40.57 -34.39 -8.80
C LEU A 144 -39.10 -34.60 -9.21
N GLN A 145 -38.59 -35.84 -9.22
CA GLN A 145 -37.26 -36.15 -9.73
C GLN A 145 -37.14 -35.79 -11.22
N GLU A 146 -38.14 -36.07 -12.05
CA GLU A 146 -38.14 -35.68 -13.47
C GLU A 146 -38.22 -34.16 -13.66
N GLN A 147 -39.07 -33.47 -12.89
CA GLN A 147 -39.24 -32.02 -12.99
C GLN A 147 -38.00 -31.26 -12.48
N PHE A 148 -37.35 -31.73 -11.42
CA PHE A 148 -36.13 -31.12 -10.89
C PHE A 148 -34.84 -31.63 -11.55
N ALA A 149 -34.85 -32.74 -12.30
CA ALA A 149 -33.66 -33.22 -13.00
C ALA A 149 -33.12 -32.20 -13.99
N ALA A 150 -33.99 -31.51 -14.72
CA ALA A 150 -33.60 -30.46 -15.65
C ALA A 150 -33.01 -29.24 -14.92
N GLU A 151 -33.60 -28.82 -13.81
CA GLU A 151 -33.10 -27.69 -13.01
C GLU A 151 -31.79 -28.01 -12.30
N LEU A 152 -31.64 -29.22 -11.76
CA LEU A 152 -30.40 -29.69 -11.15
C LEU A 152 -29.28 -29.82 -12.18
N ALA A 153 -29.58 -30.25 -13.41
CA ALA A 153 -28.62 -30.26 -14.51
C ALA A 153 -28.16 -28.84 -14.87
N ILE A 154 -29.07 -27.87 -14.89
CA ILE A 154 -28.75 -26.45 -15.11
C ILE A 154 -27.89 -25.90 -13.96
N LEU A 155 -28.25 -26.22 -12.70
CA LEU A 155 -27.49 -25.76 -11.53
C LEU A 155 -26.08 -26.36 -11.51
N ARG A 156 -25.95 -27.65 -11.82
CA ARG A 156 -24.65 -28.33 -11.99
C ARG A 156 -23.83 -27.68 -13.10
N GLY A 157 -24.43 -27.39 -14.26
CA GLY A 157 -23.75 -26.68 -15.34
C GLY A 157 -23.30 -25.26 -14.95
N ARG A 158 -24.08 -24.54 -14.12
CA ARG A 158 -23.67 -23.24 -13.56
C ARG A 158 -22.51 -23.39 -12.57
N ILE A 159 -22.51 -24.42 -11.72
CA ILE A 159 -21.43 -24.74 -10.80
C ILE A 159 -20.15 -25.06 -11.58
N ASP A 160 -20.22 -25.95 -12.58
CA ASP A 160 -19.07 -26.29 -13.43
C ASP A 160 -18.52 -25.07 -14.17
N THR A 161 -19.41 -24.19 -14.67
CA THR A 161 -19.01 -22.93 -15.30
C THR A 161 -18.34 -21.98 -14.32
N LEU A 162 -18.85 -21.89 -13.08
CA LEU A 162 -18.27 -21.07 -12.02
C LEU A 162 -16.91 -21.61 -11.58
N ASP A 163 -16.74 -22.93 -11.46
CA ASP A 163 -15.47 -23.57 -11.14
C ASP A 163 -14.44 -23.32 -12.25
N ILE A 164 -14.83 -23.45 -13.53
CA ILE A 164 -13.95 -23.13 -14.67
C ILE A 164 -13.58 -21.65 -14.66
N ARG A 165 -14.53 -20.74 -14.41
CA ARG A 165 -14.26 -19.29 -14.30
C ARG A 165 -13.31 -19.00 -13.14
N THR A 166 -13.50 -19.64 -11.99
CA THR A 166 -12.66 -19.47 -10.80
C THR A 166 -11.25 -20.00 -11.06
N ALA A 167 -11.10 -21.22 -11.58
CA ALA A 167 -9.82 -21.80 -11.95
C ALA A 167 -9.10 -21.02 -13.07
N THR A 168 -9.85 -20.33 -13.93
CA THR A 168 -9.28 -19.44 -14.95
C THR A 168 -8.79 -18.13 -14.33
N LEU A 169 -9.57 -17.51 -13.43
CA LEU A 169 -9.18 -16.31 -12.69
C LEU A 169 -7.95 -16.56 -11.79
N GLU A 170 -7.89 -17.71 -11.13
CA GLU A 170 -6.73 -18.12 -10.32
C GLU A 170 -5.47 -18.31 -11.17
N ARG A 171 -5.59 -18.97 -12.34
CA ARG A 171 -4.46 -19.15 -13.28
C ARG A 171 -4.00 -17.85 -13.94
N GLN A 172 -4.88 -16.85 -14.04
CA GLN A 172 -4.60 -15.56 -14.69
C GLN A 172 -4.23 -14.45 -13.69
N GLN A 173 -4.22 -14.71 -12.38
CA GLN A 173 -3.69 -13.75 -11.42
C GLN A 173 -2.16 -13.68 -11.54
N PHE A 174 -1.69 -12.61 -12.18
CA PHE A 174 -0.33 -12.12 -11.97
C PHE A 174 -0.14 -11.85 -10.47
N SER A 175 0.75 -12.63 -9.84
CA SER A 175 1.19 -12.56 -8.44
C SER A 175 0.16 -12.00 -7.45
N THR A 176 -0.55 -12.88 -6.73
CA THR A 176 -1.52 -12.52 -5.66
C THR A 176 -0.95 -11.55 -4.61
N THR A 177 0.37 -11.59 -4.41
CA THR A 177 1.08 -10.83 -3.37
C THR A 177 1.91 -9.66 -3.89
N THR A 178 2.21 -9.56 -5.20
CA THR A 178 3.17 -8.58 -5.73
C THR A 178 2.56 -7.74 -6.84
N LYS A 179 2.66 -6.42 -6.73
CA LYS A 179 2.28 -5.46 -7.76
C LYS A 179 3.51 -4.79 -8.36
N LEU A 180 3.55 -4.66 -9.67
CA LEU A 180 4.60 -3.91 -10.38
C LEU A 180 4.09 -2.51 -10.70
N ILE A 181 4.83 -1.49 -10.27
CA ILE A 181 4.60 -0.08 -10.63
C ILE A 181 5.84 0.42 -11.38
N GLY A 182 5.67 0.79 -12.64
CA GLY A 182 6.74 1.31 -13.48
C GLY A 182 6.62 2.83 -13.71
N GLU A 183 7.76 3.51 -13.71
CA GLU A 183 7.92 4.90 -14.14
C GLU A 183 9.07 4.96 -15.17
N ALA A 184 8.85 5.68 -16.27
CA ALA A 184 9.88 6.02 -17.24
C ALA A 184 9.83 7.51 -17.55
N ILE A 185 10.96 8.19 -17.38
CA ILE A 185 11.16 9.60 -17.71
C ILE A 185 12.15 9.65 -18.86
N PHE A 186 11.83 10.46 -19.87
CA PHE A 186 12.72 10.81 -20.97
C PHE A 186 12.76 12.33 -21.06
N GLY A 187 13.94 12.91 -21.26
CA GLY A 187 14.09 14.35 -21.30
C GLY A 187 15.28 14.79 -22.14
N VAL A 188 15.11 15.94 -22.80
CA VAL A 188 16.23 16.71 -23.34
C VAL A 188 16.66 17.68 -22.24
N VAL A 189 17.91 17.57 -21.79
CA VAL A 189 18.46 18.38 -20.69
C VAL A 189 19.58 19.24 -21.25
N SER A 190 19.51 20.55 -21.02
CA SER A 190 20.51 21.53 -21.45
C SER A 190 20.57 22.71 -20.48
N ILE A 191 21.72 23.36 -20.42
CA ILE A 191 21.84 24.73 -19.93
C ILE A 191 21.46 25.67 -21.08
N LEU A 192 20.61 26.65 -20.79
CA LEU A 192 20.15 27.61 -21.80
C LEU A 192 20.98 28.89 -21.81
N ASP A 193 21.43 29.33 -20.64
CA ASP A 193 22.22 30.54 -20.45
C ASP A 193 22.93 30.55 -19.09
N GLY A 194 23.92 31.44 -18.94
CA GLY A 194 24.64 31.69 -17.69
C GLY A 194 26.01 31.04 -17.58
N ASP A 195 26.70 31.39 -16.49
CA ASP A 195 28.05 30.94 -16.18
C ASP A 195 28.04 29.76 -15.20
N ARG A 196 29.14 29.01 -15.23
CA ARG A 196 29.50 28.02 -14.21
C ARG A 196 29.82 28.72 -12.89
N ALA A 197 29.86 27.96 -11.80
CA ALA A 197 30.18 28.52 -10.48
C ALA A 197 31.61 29.10 -10.35
N ASP A 198 32.51 28.80 -11.28
CA ASP A 198 33.86 29.40 -11.36
C ASP A 198 33.91 30.70 -12.19
N GLY A 199 32.77 31.14 -12.72
CA GLY A 199 32.63 32.37 -13.53
C GLY A 199 32.99 32.20 -15.00
N THR A 200 33.27 30.99 -15.48
CA THR A 200 33.41 30.72 -16.92
C THR A 200 32.06 30.38 -17.55
N GLU A 201 31.88 30.62 -18.85
CA GLU A 201 30.62 30.32 -19.53
C GLU A 201 30.31 28.82 -19.48
N ALA A 202 29.05 28.46 -19.21
CA ALA A 202 28.64 27.06 -19.15
C ALA A 202 28.39 26.49 -20.56
N ASP A 203 28.85 25.25 -20.82
CA ASP A 203 28.62 24.62 -22.12
C ASP A 203 27.13 24.34 -22.33
N ARG A 204 26.62 24.77 -23.49
CA ARG A 204 25.21 24.65 -23.87
C ARG A 204 25.00 23.44 -24.77
N ILE A 205 25.28 22.26 -24.23
CA ILE A 205 25.19 21.00 -24.98
C ILE A 205 23.90 20.27 -24.55
N PRO A 206 22.87 20.20 -25.40
CA PRO A 206 21.68 19.43 -25.09
C PRO A 206 21.99 17.93 -25.10
N THR A 207 21.50 17.23 -24.09
CA THR A 207 21.63 15.78 -23.96
C THR A 207 20.26 15.13 -23.92
N PHE A 208 20.12 13.95 -24.52
CA PHE A 208 18.93 13.13 -24.38
C PHE A 208 19.15 12.09 -23.28
N SER A 209 18.36 12.15 -22.22
CA SER A 209 18.52 11.35 -21.01
C SER A 209 17.23 10.62 -20.65
N TYR A 210 17.37 9.55 -19.85
CA TYR A 210 16.27 8.73 -19.38
C TYR A 210 16.49 8.24 -17.94
N ARG A 211 15.37 7.97 -17.24
CA ARG A 211 15.31 7.22 -15.98
C ARG A 211 14.16 6.24 -16.04
N VAL A 212 14.43 4.97 -15.73
CA VAL A 212 13.40 3.94 -15.56
C VAL A 212 13.47 3.41 -14.13
N ARG A 213 12.31 3.36 -13.46
CA ARG A 213 12.10 2.78 -12.14
C ARG A 213 11.02 1.72 -12.20
N LEU A 214 11.32 0.53 -11.68
CA LEU A 214 10.37 -0.56 -11.53
C LEU A 214 10.26 -0.91 -10.04
N ASN A 215 9.13 -0.58 -9.42
CA ASN A 215 8.86 -0.93 -8.03
C ASN A 215 8.04 -2.22 -7.97
N LEU A 216 8.61 -3.25 -7.36
CA LEU A 216 7.92 -4.46 -6.97
C LEU A 216 7.41 -4.28 -5.54
N GLU A 217 6.09 -4.14 -5.40
CA GLU A 217 5.36 -3.97 -4.15
C GLU A 217 4.76 -5.31 -3.71
N THR A 218 5.42 -5.99 -2.79
CA THR A 218 5.03 -7.32 -2.30
C THR A 218 4.45 -7.24 -0.90
N SER A 219 3.29 -7.87 -0.65
CA SER A 219 2.68 -8.00 0.67
C SER A 219 2.49 -9.47 1.02
N PHE A 220 2.94 -9.91 2.19
CA PHE A 220 2.85 -11.31 2.63
C PHE A 220 1.65 -11.56 3.56
N SER A 221 1.21 -10.54 4.29
CA SER A 221 0.10 -10.58 5.27
C SER A 221 -1.09 -9.70 4.89
N GLY A 222 -0.96 -8.88 3.84
CA GLY A 222 -1.94 -7.88 3.43
C GLY A 222 -1.85 -6.55 4.19
N ARG A 223 -1.03 -6.47 5.26
CA ARG A 223 -0.80 -5.22 6.02
C ARG A 223 0.64 -4.73 5.96
N ASP A 224 1.57 -5.63 5.67
CA ASP A 224 2.99 -5.38 5.41
C ASP A 224 3.24 -5.05 3.93
N LEU A 225 4.40 -4.47 3.65
CA LEU A 225 4.81 -4.14 2.29
C LEU A 225 6.35 -4.18 2.19
N LEU A 226 6.85 -5.07 1.35
CA LEU A 226 8.21 -5.08 0.83
C LEU A 226 8.23 -4.32 -0.50
N THR A 227 9.06 -3.29 -0.57
CA THR A 227 9.32 -2.51 -1.79
C THR A 227 10.72 -2.81 -2.28
N THR A 228 10.82 -3.39 -3.48
CA THR A 228 12.07 -3.55 -4.21
C THR A 228 12.03 -2.68 -5.46
N ARG A 229 12.86 -1.65 -5.51
CA ARG A 229 12.99 -0.76 -6.67
C ARG A 229 14.20 -1.14 -7.50
N LEU A 230 13.96 -1.56 -8.73
CA LEU A 230 14.99 -1.63 -9.76
C LEU A 230 15.04 -0.30 -10.49
N GLN A 231 16.24 0.25 -10.69
CA GLN A 231 16.43 1.54 -11.35
C GLN A 231 17.60 1.48 -12.34
N VAL A 232 17.41 2.15 -13.47
CA VAL A 232 18.46 2.46 -14.45
C VAL A 232 18.24 3.88 -14.98
N ASN A 233 19.31 4.66 -15.12
CA ASN A 233 19.28 6.03 -15.61
C ASN A 233 20.63 6.48 -16.16
N ASN A 234 20.60 7.49 -17.04
CA ASN A 234 21.77 8.17 -17.59
C ASN A 234 21.66 9.70 -17.49
N VAL A 235 20.88 10.20 -16.53
CA VAL A 235 20.63 11.63 -16.37
C VAL A 235 21.80 12.24 -15.61
N VAL A 236 22.86 12.60 -16.32
CA VAL A 236 24.05 13.23 -15.74
C VAL A 236 23.63 14.49 -14.97
N PRO A 237 23.88 14.56 -13.65
CA PRO A 237 23.59 15.75 -12.87
C PRO A 237 24.26 17.00 -13.44
N LEU A 238 23.51 18.09 -13.59
CA LEU A 238 24.07 19.36 -14.05
C LEU A 238 25.02 19.98 -13.02
N GLY A 239 24.79 19.72 -11.73
CA GLY A 239 25.67 20.12 -10.62
C GLY A 239 26.67 19.04 -10.21
N THR A 240 27.69 19.42 -9.43
CA THR A 240 28.66 18.48 -8.82
C THR A 240 28.77 18.71 -7.31
N SER A 241 28.99 17.63 -6.55
CA SER A 241 29.26 17.65 -5.09
C SER A 241 30.73 17.78 -4.73
N SER A 242 31.62 17.94 -5.71
CA SER A 242 33.04 18.13 -5.39
C SER A 242 33.25 19.48 -4.71
N ALA A 243 33.64 19.46 -3.44
CA ALA A 243 34.11 20.64 -2.70
C ALA A 243 35.36 21.31 -3.34
N ARG A 244 35.87 20.75 -4.44
CA ARG A 244 37.03 21.22 -5.22
C ARG A 244 36.68 21.54 -6.70
N GLY A 245 35.42 21.45 -7.13
CA GLY A 245 35.03 21.75 -8.51
C GLY A 245 35.44 20.70 -9.56
N GLU A 246 35.95 19.54 -9.13
CA GLU A 246 36.22 18.41 -10.02
C GLU A 246 35.02 17.45 -10.03
N GLY A 247 34.14 17.59 -11.03
CA GLY A 247 33.07 16.65 -11.30
C GLY A 247 32.27 16.99 -12.56
N LEU A 248 31.55 15.99 -13.07
CA LEU A 248 30.98 15.93 -14.43
C LEU A 248 29.88 16.96 -14.74
N GLY A 249 29.42 17.72 -13.75
CA GLY A 249 28.29 18.65 -13.89
C GLY A 249 28.69 19.99 -14.53
N GLN A 250 27.96 20.38 -15.57
CA GLN A 250 28.21 21.60 -16.34
C GLN A 250 28.01 22.92 -15.55
N THR A 251 27.31 22.93 -14.42
CA THR A 251 27.14 24.16 -13.60
C THR A 251 28.21 24.31 -12.52
N LEU A 252 29.02 23.27 -12.28
CA LEU A 252 29.92 23.17 -11.12
C LEU A 252 29.26 23.40 -9.76
N THR A 253 27.93 23.29 -9.65
CA THR A 253 27.25 23.59 -8.39
C THR A 253 25.89 22.90 -8.27
N ASN A 254 25.53 22.44 -7.07
CA ASN A 254 24.32 21.66 -6.84
C ASN A 254 23.00 22.46 -6.93
N GLU A 255 23.04 23.78 -7.13
CA GLU A 255 21.87 24.64 -7.35
C GLU A 255 21.21 24.39 -8.71
N GLY A 256 21.97 23.91 -9.71
CA GLY A 256 21.46 23.57 -11.04
C GLY A 256 20.83 22.18 -11.14
N ARG A 257 20.76 21.42 -10.04
CA ARG A 257 20.28 20.03 -10.01
C ARG A 257 18.78 19.95 -10.27
N ILE A 258 18.39 18.99 -11.10
CA ILE A 258 16.99 18.71 -11.44
C ILE A 258 16.49 17.52 -10.63
N GLU A 259 15.18 17.42 -10.44
CA GLU A 259 14.57 16.43 -9.52
C GLU A 259 14.91 14.97 -9.85
N PHE A 260 14.99 14.65 -11.14
CA PHE A 260 15.16 13.28 -11.61
C PHE A 260 16.59 12.93 -12.04
N ASP A 261 17.56 13.79 -11.75
CA ASP A 261 18.95 13.51 -12.09
C ASP A 261 19.57 12.37 -11.28
N GLY A 262 20.60 11.77 -11.86
CA GLY A 262 21.27 10.58 -11.39
C GLY A 262 21.76 9.78 -12.59
N ASP A 263 23.00 9.31 -12.51
CA ASP A 263 23.60 8.50 -13.54
C ASP A 263 24.10 7.18 -12.95
N SER A 264 23.58 6.09 -13.50
CA SER A 264 24.00 4.72 -13.18
C SER A 264 24.96 4.16 -14.23
N GLY A 265 25.41 4.99 -15.18
CA GLY A 265 26.12 4.52 -16.36
C GLY A 265 25.27 3.60 -17.24
N SER A 266 23.94 3.78 -17.21
CA SER A 266 22.97 2.83 -17.80
C SER A 266 23.03 1.40 -17.23
N ALA A 267 23.55 1.21 -16.02
CA ALA A 267 23.54 -0.08 -15.33
C ALA A 267 22.29 -0.26 -14.48
N LEU A 268 21.63 -1.42 -14.60
CA LEU A 268 20.49 -1.77 -13.75
C LEU A 268 20.96 -2.11 -12.33
N GLY A 269 20.35 -1.47 -11.34
CA GLY A 269 20.66 -1.72 -9.92
C GLY A 269 19.43 -1.67 -9.01
N ILE A 270 19.64 -2.03 -7.74
CA ILE A 270 18.65 -1.85 -6.69
C ILE A 270 18.76 -0.42 -6.16
N GLY A 271 17.74 0.40 -6.44
CA GLY A 271 17.67 1.79 -5.97
C GLY A 271 17.03 1.92 -4.58
N LEU A 272 16.18 0.97 -4.18
CA LEU A 272 15.52 0.92 -2.88
C LEU A 272 15.21 -0.54 -2.53
N LEU A 273 15.51 -0.92 -1.30
CA LEU A 273 15.04 -2.16 -0.69
C LEU A 273 14.56 -1.86 0.72
N ARG A 274 13.25 -1.93 0.92
CA ARG A 274 12.61 -1.55 2.18
C ARG A 274 11.45 -2.47 2.52
N TYR A 275 11.36 -2.87 3.78
CA TYR A 275 10.22 -3.59 4.31
C TYR A 275 9.52 -2.77 5.40
N ARG A 276 8.19 -2.61 5.30
CA ARG A 276 7.35 -2.04 6.36
C ARG A 276 6.38 -3.08 6.88
N PHE A 277 6.18 -3.10 8.18
CA PHE A 277 5.18 -3.96 8.83
C PHE A 277 4.55 -3.24 10.02
N PRO A 278 3.24 -3.46 10.28
CA PRO A 278 2.57 -2.85 11.40
C PRO A 278 2.90 -3.57 12.71
N ILE A 279 2.95 -2.81 13.80
CA ILE A 279 2.88 -3.30 15.18
C ILE A 279 1.61 -2.71 15.79
N GLY A 280 0.56 -3.53 15.92
CA GLY A 280 -0.76 -3.06 16.30
C GLY A 280 -1.45 -2.25 15.20
N SER A 281 -2.38 -1.37 15.57
CA SER A 281 -3.17 -0.56 14.62
C SER A 281 -2.61 0.82 14.34
N ARG A 282 -1.65 1.29 15.14
CA ARG A 282 -1.17 2.70 15.13
C ARG A 282 0.31 2.87 14.86
N THR A 283 1.07 1.78 14.81
CA THR A 283 2.53 1.83 14.64
C THR A 283 2.94 1.03 13.41
N ASN A 284 3.81 1.59 12.58
CA ASN A 284 4.52 0.87 11.53
C ASN A 284 6.02 0.95 11.78
N VAL A 285 6.70 -0.16 11.59
CA VAL A 285 8.16 -0.25 11.63
C VAL A 285 8.67 -0.43 10.21
N TYR A 286 9.79 0.19 9.92
CA TYR A 286 10.44 0.22 8.61
C TYR A 286 11.87 -0.28 8.76
N LEU A 287 12.28 -1.17 7.86
CA LEU A 287 13.65 -1.63 7.71
C LEU A 287 14.08 -1.31 6.29
N ALA A 288 15.21 -0.64 6.12
CA ALA A 288 15.77 -0.30 4.83
C ALA A 288 17.18 -0.91 4.69
N ALA A 289 17.44 -1.59 3.59
CA ALA A 289 18.77 -2.08 3.23
C ALA A 289 19.48 -1.12 2.26
N ALA A 290 18.70 -0.49 1.37
CA ALA A 290 19.17 0.50 0.41
C ALA A 290 18.09 1.56 0.20
N GLY A 291 18.47 2.79 -0.10
CA GLY A 291 17.54 3.88 -0.39
C GLY A 291 18.23 5.25 -0.40
N ASN A 292 17.63 6.20 -1.10
CA ASN A 292 18.14 7.55 -1.26
C ASN A 292 17.58 8.50 -0.18
N GLY A 293 17.94 8.21 1.07
CA GLY A 293 17.65 9.06 2.22
C GLY A 293 16.35 8.79 2.95
N PHE A 294 15.99 9.70 3.87
CA PHE A 294 14.83 9.53 4.73
C PHE A 294 13.52 9.48 3.95
N VAL A 295 13.51 10.03 2.74
CA VAL A 295 12.35 9.98 1.87
C VAL A 295 12.01 8.57 1.41
N ASP A 296 13.03 7.79 1.07
CA ASP A 296 12.88 6.41 0.63
C ASP A 296 12.62 5.46 1.81
N LEU A 297 13.04 5.84 3.04
CA LEU A 297 12.67 5.10 4.25
C LEU A 297 11.16 5.15 4.51
N ASP A 298 10.47 6.22 4.11
CA ASP A 298 8.99 6.38 4.22
C ASP A 298 8.43 6.25 5.64
N ALA A 299 9.32 6.21 6.63
CA ALA A 299 8.99 6.44 8.03
C ALA A 299 8.72 7.92 8.31
N SER A 300 9.22 8.84 7.47
CA SER A 300 8.92 10.28 7.51
C SER A 300 7.99 10.67 6.37
N ALA A 301 6.74 10.99 6.66
CA ALA A 301 5.79 11.42 5.65
C ALA A 301 6.14 12.83 5.13
N GLN A 302 6.32 12.96 3.82
CA GLN A 302 6.55 14.27 3.20
C GLN A 302 5.22 15.02 3.07
N LEU A 303 5.22 16.31 3.39
CA LEU A 303 4.02 17.16 3.29
C LEU A 303 3.80 17.73 1.89
N ASN A 304 4.65 17.38 0.92
CA ASN A 304 4.55 17.82 -0.47
C ASN A 304 4.14 16.66 -1.40
N PRO A 305 2.87 16.55 -1.80
CA PRO A 305 2.37 15.42 -2.59
C PRO A 305 2.46 15.64 -4.11
N TYR A 306 2.82 16.84 -4.59
CA TYR A 306 2.65 17.23 -5.99
C TYR A 306 3.93 17.18 -6.81
N PHE A 307 5.07 17.33 -6.16
CA PHE A 307 6.32 17.66 -6.84
C PHE A 307 7.26 16.45 -7.04
N ASP A 308 6.95 15.28 -6.48
CA ASP A 308 7.67 14.03 -6.73
C ASP A 308 7.46 13.60 -8.20
N GLY A 309 8.52 13.62 -9.02
CA GLY A 309 8.46 13.47 -10.47
C GLY A 309 7.94 14.69 -11.26
N GLY A 310 7.72 15.84 -10.61
CA GLY A 310 7.17 17.05 -11.24
C GLY A 310 7.89 18.35 -10.93
N ALA A 311 8.85 18.36 -9.98
CA ALA A 311 9.66 19.53 -9.71
C ALA A 311 10.69 19.75 -10.80
N VAL A 312 10.88 21.01 -11.19
CA VAL A 312 11.94 21.39 -12.16
C VAL A 312 13.31 21.30 -11.51
N SER A 313 13.43 21.61 -10.22
CA SER A 313 14.69 21.56 -9.47
C SER A 313 14.59 20.64 -8.26
N LEU A 314 15.72 20.07 -7.87
CA LEU A 314 15.83 19.27 -6.65
C LEU A 314 15.50 20.09 -5.39
N PHE A 315 15.78 21.40 -5.40
CA PHE A 315 15.42 22.31 -4.31
C PHE A 315 13.90 22.53 -4.19
N GLY A 316 13.19 22.69 -5.31
CA GLY A 316 11.74 22.90 -5.34
C GLY A 316 10.93 21.64 -5.02
N LEU A 317 11.58 20.48 -4.94
CA LEU A 317 10.93 19.20 -4.67
C LEU A 317 10.41 19.10 -3.23
N ARG A 318 11.23 19.44 -2.23
CA ARG A 318 10.91 19.33 -0.80
C ARG A 318 12.02 19.94 0.05
N ASN A 319 11.79 20.00 1.36
CA ASN A 319 12.82 20.40 2.31
C ASN A 319 14.06 19.50 2.17
N PRO A 320 15.25 20.05 1.84
CA PRO A 320 16.48 19.27 1.69
C PRO A 320 16.93 18.56 2.97
N ILE A 321 16.33 18.87 4.13
CA ILE A 321 16.62 18.22 5.41
C ILE A 321 16.59 16.68 5.30
N TYR A 322 15.73 16.07 4.48
CA TYR A 322 15.66 14.61 4.36
C TYR A 322 16.87 13.96 3.67
N ASN A 323 17.80 14.74 3.12
CA ASN A 323 18.97 14.29 2.38
C ASN A 323 20.24 14.21 3.24
N TYR A 324 20.16 14.42 4.55
CA TYR A 324 21.33 14.39 5.45
C TYR A 324 21.91 12.98 5.70
N SER A 325 21.24 11.92 5.26
CA SER A 325 21.75 10.54 5.27
C SER A 325 20.95 9.69 4.28
N GLY A 326 21.32 8.42 4.12
CA GLY A 326 20.64 7.41 3.31
C GLY A 326 21.21 6.01 3.53
N GLY A 327 20.86 5.08 2.64
CA GLY A 327 21.34 3.70 2.70
C GLY A 327 20.55 2.81 3.67
N THR A 328 21.26 2.14 4.58
CA THR A 328 20.71 1.10 5.45
C THR A 328 20.24 1.67 6.78
N GLY A 329 19.14 1.17 7.32
CA GLY A 329 18.71 1.51 8.67
C GLY A 329 17.28 1.13 8.97
N PHE A 330 16.66 1.87 9.87
CA PHE A 330 15.32 1.58 10.36
C PHE A 330 14.54 2.85 10.67
N GLY A 331 13.22 2.72 10.74
CA GLY A 331 12.33 3.80 11.09
C GLY A 331 11.06 3.31 11.77
N LEU A 332 10.35 4.26 12.37
CA LEU A 332 9.11 4.03 13.08
C LEU A 332 8.16 5.19 12.79
N ARG A 333 6.91 4.85 12.49
CA ARG A 333 5.81 5.80 12.33
C ARG A 333 4.71 5.43 13.29
N HIS A 334 4.36 6.34 14.18
CA HIS A 334 3.38 6.12 15.23
C HIS A 334 2.33 7.22 15.27
N PHE A 335 1.06 6.84 15.30
CA PHE A 335 -0.06 7.75 15.50
C PHE A 335 -0.48 7.73 16.97
N PHE A 336 -0.22 8.82 17.70
CA PHE A 336 -0.73 8.99 19.05
C PHE A 336 -2.25 9.22 19.03
N THR A 337 -2.70 9.99 18.05
CA THR A 337 -4.10 10.23 17.70
C THR A 337 -4.20 10.35 16.18
N ASP A 338 -5.42 10.48 15.64
CA ASP A 338 -5.61 10.75 14.22
C ASP A 338 -5.06 12.13 13.79
N GLN A 339 -4.75 13.00 14.76
CA GLN A 339 -4.23 14.35 14.54
C GLN A 339 -2.72 14.47 14.75
N VAL A 340 -2.10 13.56 15.52
CA VAL A 340 -0.69 13.68 15.93
C VAL A 340 0.07 12.41 15.56
N GLU A 341 1.03 12.59 14.67
CA GLU A 341 1.90 11.55 14.13
C GLU A 341 3.36 11.83 14.51
N LEU A 342 4.07 10.80 14.98
CA LEU A 342 5.49 10.81 15.26
C LEU A 342 6.23 9.86 14.31
N ASN A 343 7.28 10.39 13.69
CA ASN A 343 8.11 9.74 12.71
C ASN A 343 9.55 9.75 13.22
N LEU A 344 10.15 8.56 13.34
CA LEU A 344 11.54 8.37 13.75
C LEU A 344 12.29 7.62 12.66
N GLY A 345 13.56 7.94 12.45
CA GLY A 345 14.40 7.24 11.49
C GLY A 345 15.88 7.28 11.88
N TYR A 346 16.61 6.23 11.52
CA TYR A 346 18.06 6.17 11.60
C TYR A 346 18.59 5.53 10.32
N LEU A 347 19.51 6.20 9.64
CA LEU A 347 20.11 5.73 8.38
C LEU A 347 21.62 5.90 8.40
N ALA A 348 22.33 4.89 7.91
CA ALA A 348 23.78 4.84 7.77
C ALA A 348 24.16 4.32 6.37
N PRO A 349 24.89 5.10 5.56
CA PRO A 349 25.23 4.71 4.18
C PRO A 349 26.28 3.60 4.11
N ASN A 350 27.19 3.53 5.08
CA ASN A 350 28.30 2.57 5.11
C ASN A 350 28.09 1.46 6.16
N ALA A 351 26.84 1.06 6.38
CA ALA A 351 26.46 0.14 7.46
C ALA A 351 27.14 -1.24 7.40
N ASN A 352 27.49 -1.70 6.19
CA ASN A 352 28.13 -2.99 5.94
C ASN A 352 29.67 -2.95 6.02
N ASN A 353 30.29 -1.77 6.17
CA ASN A 353 31.74 -1.62 6.15
C ASN A 353 32.31 -1.74 7.58
N PRO A 354 33.17 -2.74 7.87
CA PRO A 354 33.70 -2.98 9.22
C PRO A 354 34.92 -2.12 9.58
N LEU A 355 35.40 -1.26 8.68
CA LEU A 355 36.55 -0.38 8.96
C LEU A 355 36.22 0.66 10.04
N VAL A 356 37.26 1.17 10.70
CA VAL A 356 37.13 2.23 11.71
C VAL A 356 36.38 3.43 11.12
N LYS A 357 35.50 4.04 11.91
CA LYS A 357 34.63 5.14 11.48
C LYS A 357 33.67 4.80 10.33
N ASN A 358 33.27 3.53 10.25
CA ASN A 358 32.22 3.03 9.38
C ASN A 358 31.26 2.11 10.17
N GLY A 359 30.39 1.41 9.45
CA GLY A 359 29.42 0.50 10.04
C GLY A 359 28.15 1.22 10.49
N LEU A 360 27.28 0.47 11.16
CA LEU A 360 25.95 0.95 11.50
C LEU A 360 25.94 2.02 12.59
N PHE A 361 26.89 2.02 13.54
CA PHE A 361 26.87 2.90 14.73
C PHE A 361 28.18 3.63 15.04
N ASP A 362 29.29 3.33 14.35
CA ASP A 362 30.56 4.08 14.48
C ASP A 362 30.87 4.90 13.21
N GLY A 363 29.95 4.93 12.25
CA GLY A 363 30.14 5.59 10.96
C GLY A 363 29.39 6.90 10.77
N GLN A 364 29.33 7.31 9.51
CA GLN A 364 28.39 8.33 9.07
C GLN A 364 26.95 7.88 9.36
N TYR A 365 26.14 8.79 9.89
CA TYR A 365 24.73 8.52 10.15
C TYR A 365 23.89 9.79 10.04
N GLY A 366 22.57 9.58 9.91
CA GLY A 366 21.55 10.56 10.23
C GLY A 366 20.48 9.92 11.09
N ALA A 367 19.99 10.67 12.06
CA ALA A 367 18.87 10.33 12.93
C ALA A 367 17.79 11.42 12.81
N LEU A 368 16.57 11.03 12.47
CA LEU A 368 15.44 11.92 12.22
C LEU A 368 14.38 11.73 13.30
N ALA A 369 13.85 12.84 13.79
CA ALA A 369 12.61 12.90 14.55
C ALA A 369 11.68 13.94 13.91
N GLN A 370 10.46 13.56 13.62
CA GLN A 370 9.47 14.44 13.01
C GLN A 370 8.11 14.26 13.67
N VAL A 371 7.44 15.38 13.93
CA VAL A 371 6.06 15.40 14.39
C VAL A 371 5.20 16.07 13.34
N ILE A 372 4.11 15.42 12.96
CA ILE A 372 3.14 15.95 12.01
C ILE A 372 1.80 16.16 12.72
N PHE A 373 1.29 17.37 12.61
CA PHE A 373 -0.04 17.77 13.07
C PHE A 373 -0.98 17.81 11.86
N HIS A 374 -1.97 16.91 11.86
CA HIS A 374 -3.06 16.87 10.90
C HIS A 374 -4.21 17.75 11.41
N ALA A 375 -4.10 19.06 11.19
CA ALA A 375 -5.08 20.04 11.66
C ALA A 375 -6.46 19.83 11.01
N SER A 376 -6.49 19.37 9.77
CA SER A 376 -7.70 18.95 9.04
C SER A 376 -7.32 17.97 7.92
N PRO A 377 -8.29 17.34 7.23
CA PRO A 377 -7.98 16.50 6.05
C PRO A 377 -7.24 17.26 4.93
N SER A 378 -7.34 18.59 4.89
CA SER A 378 -6.72 19.45 3.89
C SER A 378 -5.48 20.20 4.38
N THR A 379 -5.16 20.12 5.68
CA THR A 379 -4.11 20.93 6.30
C THR A 379 -3.22 20.09 7.21
N ARG A 380 -1.93 20.09 6.90
CA ARG A 380 -0.90 19.38 7.69
C ARG A 380 0.29 20.28 7.93
N PHE A 381 0.83 20.24 9.15
CA PHE A 381 2.05 20.94 9.54
C PHE A 381 3.04 19.93 10.12
N GLY A 382 4.31 20.10 9.81
CA GLY A 382 5.37 19.17 10.21
C GLY A 382 6.56 19.92 10.79
N LEU A 383 6.99 19.49 11.96
CA LEU A 383 8.25 19.90 12.58
C LEU A 383 9.22 18.73 12.45
N THR A 384 10.41 18.97 11.91
CA THR A 384 11.43 17.94 11.66
C THR A 384 12.74 18.37 12.30
N TYR A 385 13.38 17.43 12.98
CA TYR A 385 14.73 17.57 13.52
C TYR A 385 15.59 16.42 13.00
N ILE A 386 16.82 16.74 12.60
CA ILE A 386 17.83 15.75 12.25
C ILE A 386 19.11 16.02 13.01
N ASN A 387 19.65 14.97 13.63
CA ASN A 387 21.02 14.91 14.07
C ASN A 387 21.81 14.03 13.08
N ALA A 388 22.91 14.54 12.54
CA ALA A 388 23.74 13.77 11.61
C ALA A 388 25.22 13.95 11.92
N TYR A 389 26.01 12.98 11.50
CA TYR A 389 27.45 12.98 11.66
C TYR A 389 28.12 12.45 10.39
N SER A 390 29.19 13.11 9.96
CA SER A 390 30.04 12.70 8.85
C SER A 390 31.51 12.71 9.30
N PRO A 391 32.27 11.61 9.17
CA PRO A 391 33.68 11.54 9.57
C PRO A 391 34.63 12.23 8.56
N SER A 392 35.81 12.66 9.03
CA SER A 392 36.84 13.31 8.20
C SER A 392 37.47 12.41 7.14
N SER A 393 37.42 11.09 7.35
CA SER A 393 38.06 10.08 6.51
C SER A 393 37.25 9.68 5.29
N ASN A 394 36.07 10.28 5.07
CA ASN A 394 35.49 10.22 3.74
C ASN A 394 36.41 11.06 2.85
N THR A 395 37.34 10.38 2.16
CA THR A 395 37.59 10.73 0.76
C THR A 395 36.20 10.86 0.17
N LEU A 396 35.78 12.11 -0.06
CA LEU A 396 34.56 12.41 -0.81
C LEU A 396 34.72 11.63 -2.11
N LYS A 397 34.12 10.44 -2.20
CA LYS A 397 34.00 9.79 -3.49
C LYS A 397 33.16 10.75 -4.28
N PHE A 398 33.63 11.08 -5.48
CA PHE A 398 33.01 12.06 -6.36
C PHE A 398 31.52 11.75 -6.64
N ASP A 399 31.07 10.53 -6.31
CA ASP A 399 29.72 9.99 -6.44
C ASP A 399 29.09 9.52 -5.11
N ASP A 400 29.49 10.02 -3.93
CA ASP A 400 28.81 9.68 -2.66
C ASP A 400 27.66 10.66 -2.35
N PRO A 401 26.40 10.35 -2.73
CA PRO A 401 25.24 11.22 -2.53
C PRO A 401 24.90 11.43 -1.05
N PHE A 402 25.60 10.76 -0.14
CA PHE A 402 25.32 10.82 1.30
C PHE A 402 26.25 11.77 2.03
N THR A 403 27.33 12.26 1.42
CA THR A 403 28.23 13.22 2.06
C THR A 403 27.63 14.64 2.04
N LEU A 404 26.86 14.97 3.08
CA LEU A 404 26.33 16.33 3.34
C LEU A 404 25.50 16.89 2.17
N GLY A 405 24.20 16.58 2.09
CA GLY A 405 23.22 17.33 1.29
C GLY A 405 23.49 17.46 -0.23
N ALA A 406 22.66 16.85 -1.07
CA ALA A 406 22.79 17.01 -2.53
C ALA A 406 22.18 18.34 -3.08
N THR A 407 21.94 19.37 -2.25
CA THR A 407 21.16 20.57 -2.64
C THR A 407 21.81 21.84 -2.11
N GLY A 408 21.77 22.92 -2.90
CA GLY A 408 22.40 24.21 -2.55
C GLY A 408 23.87 24.27 -2.97
N SER A 409 24.64 25.21 -2.41
CA SER A 409 26.02 25.45 -2.85
C SER A 409 26.99 24.37 -2.44
N ASN A 410 28.07 24.20 -3.20
CA ASN A 410 29.15 23.27 -2.82
C ASN A 410 29.78 23.64 -1.48
N LEU A 411 29.81 24.94 -1.15
CA LEU A 411 30.30 25.41 0.14
C LEU A 411 29.42 24.91 1.29
N ALA A 412 28.09 24.98 1.13
CA ALA A 412 27.14 24.49 2.13
C ALA A 412 27.19 22.97 2.31
N ASN A 413 27.66 22.25 1.29
CA ASN A 413 27.77 20.80 1.26
C ASN A 413 29.21 20.30 1.56
N SER A 414 30.14 21.20 1.90
CA SER A 414 31.54 20.85 2.20
C SER A 414 31.75 20.49 3.67
N ASN A 415 32.54 19.44 3.91
CA ASN A 415 33.04 19.08 5.25
C ASN A 415 34.40 19.72 5.59
N PHE A 416 35.01 20.44 4.63
CA PHE A 416 36.37 20.98 4.70
C PHE A 416 37.45 19.96 5.14
N GLY A 417 37.28 18.69 4.75
CA GLY A 417 38.19 17.59 5.10
C GLY A 417 38.19 17.23 6.58
N ARG A 418 37.11 17.53 7.31
CA ARG A 418 36.99 17.34 8.76
C ARG A 418 35.71 16.60 9.10
N SER A 419 35.67 16.07 10.32
CA SER A 419 34.46 15.47 10.83
C SER A 419 33.46 16.58 11.16
N VAL A 420 32.19 16.39 10.80
CA VAL A 420 31.12 17.38 10.97
C VAL A 420 29.97 16.75 11.73
N SER A 421 29.52 17.45 12.76
CA SER A 421 28.26 17.14 13.46
C SER A 421 27.21 18.18 13.05
N ILE A 422 26.01 17.72 12.74
CA ILE A 422 24.95 18.55 12.17
C ILE A 422 23.72 18.44 13.06
N ASN A 423 23.13 19.59 13.34
CA ASN A 423 21.78 19.69 13.88
C ASN A 423 20.95 20.51 12.89
N ALA A 424 19.94 19.89 12.30
CA ALA A 424 19.04 20.54 11.35
C ALA A 424 17.61 20.54 11.86
N PHE A 425 16.91 21.64 11.62
CA PHE A 425 15.54 21.91 12.02
C PHE A 425 14.75 22.30 10.77
N GLY A 426 13.56 21.76 10.62
CA GLY A 426 12.70 22.00 9.48
C GLY A 426 11.27 22.24 9.92
N VAL A 427 10.62 23.21 9.29
CA VAL A 427 9.18 23.40 9.35
C VAL A 427 8.65 23.18 7.94
N SER A 428 7.55 22.46 7.80
CA SER A 428 6.87 22.28 6.52
C SER A 428 5.37 22.27 6.71
N GLY A 429 4.64 22.62 5.66
CA GLY A 429 3.19 22.63 5.71
C GLY A 429 2.56 22.54 4.34
N ILE A 430 1.35 22.02 4.33
CA ILE A 430 0.44 22.04 3.20
C ILE A 430 -0.93 22.52 3.66
N ILE A 431 -1.50 23.43 2.89
CA ILE A 431 -2.86 23.95 3.07
C ILE A 431 -3.55 23.85 1.71
N SER A 432 -4.48 22.91 1.56
CA SER A 432 -5.34 22.83 0.39
C SER A 432 -6.53 23.77 0.56
N LEU A 433 -6.56 24.84 -0.23
CA LEU A 433 -7.61 25.85 -0.21
C LEU A 433 -8.90 25.31 -0.85
N ASN A 434 -8.76 24.47 -1.89
CA ASN A 434 -9.85 23.75 -2.55
C ASN A 434 -9.27 22.57 -3.36
N SER A 435 -10.12 21.89 -4.15
CA SER A 435 -9.71 20.72 -4.97
C SER A 435 -8.72 21.03 -6.10
N LYS A 436 -8.48 22.31 -6.41
CA LYS A 436 -7.60 22.77 -7.51
C LYS A 436 -6.38 23.53 -7.02
N ILE A 437 -6.43 24.13 -5.82
CA ILE A 437 -5.39 25.03 -5.32
C ILE A 437 -4.91 24.56 -3.95
N SER A 438 -3.60 24.32 -3.83
CA SER A 438 -2.92 24.03 -2.58
C SER A 438 -1.67 24.89 -2.44
N LEU A 439 -1.44 25.38 -1.22
CA LEU A 439 -0.21 26.03 -0.81
C LEU A 439 0.68 25.00 -0.12
N VAL A 440 1.92 24.85 -0.57
CA VAL A 440 2.93 24.01 0.08
C VAL A 440 4.17 24.84 0.32
N GLY A 441 4.79 24.69 1.49
CA GLY A 441 6.00 25.42 1.81
C GLY A 441 6.82 24.73 2.89
N TRP A 442 8.10 25.08 2.93
CA TRP A 442 9.02 24.62 3.97
C TRP A 442 10.09 25.67 4.24
N ALA A 443 10.62 25.64 5.46
CA ALA A 443 11.81 26.36 5.88
C ALA A 443 12.72 25.40 6.62
N GLY A 444 14.04 25.59 6.48
CA GLY A 444 15.04 24.76 7.12
C GLY A 444 16.17 25.62 7.68
N TYR A 445 16.71 25.20 8.82
CA TYR A 445 17.92 25.76 9.42
C TYR A 445 18.84 24.61 9.80
N ALA A 446 20.12 24.70 9.47
CA ALA A 446 21.10 23.69 9.84
C ALA A 446 22.34 24.34 10.46
N GLN A 447 22.74 23.80 11.61
CA GLN A 447 23.96 24.17 12.30
C GLN A 447 24.99 23.06 12.11
N HIS A 448 26.05 23.38 11.38
CA HIS A 448 27.17 22.48 11.14
C HIS A 448 28.31 22.83 12.10
N ARG A 449 28.77 21.85 12.88
CA ARG A 449 29.92 21.98 13.78
C ARG A 449 31.07 21.15 13.23
N TYR A 450 32.08 21.85 12.71
CA TYR A 450 33.30 21.26 12.18
C TYR A 450 34.27 20.96 13.34
N MET A 451 34.57 19.69 13.55
CA MET A 451 35.41 19.25 14.65
C MET A 451 36.87 19.70 14.42
N GLY A 452 37.52 20.18 15.49
CA GLY A 452 38.92 20.63 15.43
C GLY A 452 39.15 22.05 14.89
N ARG A 453 38.10 22.88 14.79
CA ARG A 453 38.22 24.35 14.78
C ARG A 453 37.73 24.86 16.14
N GLY A 454 38.51 25.74 16.78
CA GLY A 454 37.99 26.57 17.88
C GLY A 454 36.82 27.41 17.35
N ASN A 455 35.83 27.63 18.21
CA ASN A 455 34.54 28.26 17.87
C ASN A 455 34.66 29.59 17.11
#